data_AF-A0A2S6EZS7-F1
#
_entry.id   AF-A0A2S6EZS7-F1
#
_cell.length_a   1.000
_cell.length_b   1.000
_cell.length_c   1.000
_cell.angle_alpha   90.00
_cell.angle_beta   90.00
_cell.angle_gamma   90.00
#
_symmetry.space_group_name_H-M   'P 1'
#
loop_
_entity.id
_entity.type
_entity.pdbx_description
1 polymer ?
#
loop_
_entity_poly.entity_id
_entity_poly.type
_entity_poly.pdbx_seq_one_letter_code
_entity_poly.pdbx_strand_id
1 'polypeptide(L)'
;MEKGSAMGNLEHGHSQKEIRERLTQTPSQNYLRDWIYGGIDGVVTTFAIVSGVVGGQLSSLVILILGFANLLADGFSMAASNYLGTKSEVDQYQRYKAIEEKHIEFIPEGEKNEIKQIFQNKGLHDQALEQVVDEITANRALWIKTMLQEEYGLPASLRLPFKSALYTFSAFLLFGIIPLIPYVLVMSNPFIWSCFFTAITFFVIGSIKSHWSTKSWLYSGFETLVIGAVTASLSYGLGLFLHYFLT
;
A
#
# COMPACT_ATOMS: atom_id res chain seq x y z
N MET A 1 5.90 -32.83 -31.32
CA MET A 1 6.99 -32.02 -30.73
C MET A 1 6.68 -30.56 -30.99
N GLU A 2 5.96 -29.88 -30.10
CA GLU A 2 5.68 -28.44 -30.26
C GLU A 2 5.22 -27.78 -28.94
N LYS A 3 5.98 -28.00 -27.86
CA LYS A 3 5.85 -27.22 -26.60
C LYS A 3 6.99 -26.21 -26.43
N GLY A 4 7.71 -25.89 -27.51
CA GLY A 4 8.93 -25.07 -27.46
C GLY A 4 8.73 -23.56 -27.62
N SER A 5 7.56 -23.08 -28.06
CA SER A 5 7.36 -21.68 -28.47
C SER A 5 6.74 -20.77 -27.39
N ALA A 6 6.13 -21.34 -26.34
CA ALA A 6 5.44 -20.58 -25.30
C ALA A 6 6.23 -20.40 -23.98
N MET A 7 7.49 -20.85 -23.92
CA MET A 7 8.35 -20.72 -22.72
C MET A 7 9.10 -19.38 -22.64
N GLY A 8 8.96 -18.52 -23.65
CA GLY A 8 9.78 -17.30 -23.79
C GLY A 8 9.46 -16.15 -22.84
N ASN A 9 8.39 -16.21 -22.04
CA ASN A 9 7.99 -15.15 -21.11
C ASN A 9 7.25 -15.72 -19.89
N LEU A 10 7.87 -16.66 -19.16
CA LEU A 10 7.42 -16.97 -17.80
C LEU A 10 8.22 -16.12 -16.82
N GLU A 11 7.54 -15.53 -15.84
CA GLU A 11 8.12 -14.59 -14.87
C GLU A 11 9.16 -15.25 -13.97
N HIS A 12 9.11 -16.57 -13.83
CA HIS A 12 10.09 -17.36 -13.10
C HIS A 12 10.16 -18.80 -13.63
N GLY A 13 11.31 -19.45 -13.39
CA GLY A 13 11.46 -20.86 -13.68
C GLY A 13 10.62 -21.77 -12.76
N HIS A 14 10.35 -22.97 -13.27
CA HIS A 14 9.56 -24.01 -12.62
C HIS A 14 10.36 -25.29 -12.41
N SER A 15 11.69 -25.22 -12.40
CA SER A 15 12.49 -26.37 -11.96
C SER A 15 12.28 -26.63 -10.47
N GLN A 16 12.46 -27.89 -10.03
CA GLN A 16 12.31 -28.24 -8.62
C GLN A 16 13.19 -27.39 -7.70
N LYS A 17 14.40 -27.05 -8.15
CA LYS A 17 15.34 -26.22 -7.40
C LYS A 17 14.79 -24.80 -7.22
N GLU A 18 14.36 -24.16 -8.31
CA GLU A 18 13.79 -22.80 -8.26
C GLU A 18 12.51 -22.72 -7.43
N ILE A 19 11.64 -23.74 -7.52
CA ILE A 19 10.43 -23.84 -6.70
C ILE A 19 10.81 -23.92 -5.22
N ARG A 20 11.75 -24.80 -4.86
CA ARG A 20 12.21 -24.96 -3.48
C ARG A 20 12.83 -23.67 -2.95
N GLU A 21 13.69 -23.03 -3.72
CA GLU A 21 14.30 -21.75 -3.36
C GLU A 21 13.23 -20.69 -3.11
N ARG A 22 12.22 -20.59 -3.99
CA ARG A 22 11.12 -19.61 -3.84
C ARG A 22 10.23 -19.88 -2.63
N LEU A 23 9.87 -21.14 -2.38
CA LEU A 23 8.96 -21.50 -1.28
C LEU A 23 9.65 -21.54 0.09
N THR A 24 10.98 -21.67 0.13
CA THR A 24 11.76 -21.62 1.39
C THR A 24 12.14 -20.20 1.78
N GLN A 25 12.19 -19.27 0.83
CA GLN A 25 12.35 -17.85 1.13
C GLN A 25 11.09 -17.31 1.81
N THR A 26 11.28 -16.58 2.91
CA THR A 26 10.17 -15.86 3.54
C THR A 26 9.68 -14.79 2.56
N PRO A 27 8.36 -14.71 2.26
CA PRO A 27 7.83 -13.66 1.40
C PRO A 27 8.30 -12.28 1.90
N SER A 28 8.91 -11.50 1.02
CA SER A 28 9.39 -10.17 1.38
C SER A 28 8.21 -9.26 1.77
N GLN A 29 8.30 -8.58 2.91
CA GLN A 29 7.34 -7.53 3.25
C GLN A 29 7.41 -6.41 2.21
N ASN A 30 6.33 -6.22 1.47
CA ASN A 30 6.27 -5.24 0.39
C ASN A 30 5.82 -3.87 0.93
N TYR A 31 6.78 -2.96 1.11
CA TYR A 31 6.54 -1.57 1.52
C TYR A 31 6.36 -0.60 0.36
N LEU A 32 6.50 -1.06 -0.88
CA LEU A 32 6.34 -0.18 -2.05
C LEU A 32 4.90 0.33 -2.15
N ARG A 33 3.91 -0.42 -1.62
CA ARG A 33 2.53 0.05 -1.47
C ARG A 33 2.47 1.29 -0.57
N ASP A 34 3.10 1.25 0.59
CA ASP A 34 3.13 2.35 1.56
C ASP A 34 3.84 3.57 0.98
N TRP A 35 4.89 3.34 0.18
CA TRP A 35 5.65 4.38 -0.52
C TRP A 35 4.88 5.03 -1.66
N ILE A 36 4.24 4.26 -2.54
CA ILE A 36 3.40 4.80 -3.63
C ILE A 36 2.20 5.54 -3.06
N TYR A 37 1.55 4.99 -2.03
CA TYR A 37 0.42 5.63 -1.38
C TYR A 37 0.83 6.99 -0.78
N GLY A 38 1.92 7.04 -0.02
CA GLY A 38 2.47 8.29 0.52
C GLY A 38 2.88 9.29 -0.56
N GLY A 39 3.51 8.81 -1.65
CA GLY A 39 3.97 9.64 -2.75
C GLY A 39 2.83 10.28 -3.54
N ILE A 40 1.79 9.51 -3.88
CA ILE A 40 0.62 10.06 -4.58
C ILE A 40 -0.05 11.11 -3.69
N ASP A 41 -0.32 10.77 -2.42
CA ASP A 41 -1.04 11.67 -1.52
C ASP A 41 -0.27 12.96 -1.24
N GLY A 42 1.06 12.88 -1.05
CA GLY A 42 1.92 14.05 -0.85
C GLY A 42 1.86 15.03 -2.02
N VAL A 43 1.87 14.52 -3.26
CA VAL A 43 1.77 15.36 -4.47
C VAL A 43 0.36 15.93 -4.60
N VAL A 44 -0.69 15.11 -4.43
CA VAL A 44 -2.09 15.54 -4.55
C VAL A 44 -2.40 16.65 -3.55
N THR A 45 -2.15 16.43 -2.26
CA THR A 45 -2.51 17.37 -1.19
C THR A 45 -1.72 18.67 -1.32
N THR A 46 -0.41 18.59 -1.55
CA THR A 46 0.43 19.80 -1.66
C THR A 46 0.07 20.59 -2.92
N PHE A 47 -0.15 19.93 -4.05
CA PHE A 47 -0.57 20.62 -5.27
C PHE A 47 -1.99 21.18 -5.19
N ALA A 48 -2.89 20.52 -4.44
CA ALA A 48 -4.22 21.06 -4.16
C ALA A 48 -4.13 22.38 -3.36
N ILE A 49 -3.23 22.47 -2.38
CA ILE A 49 -2.96 23.72 -1.65
C ILE A 49 -2.42 24.78 -2.60
N VAL A 50 -1.39 24.46 -3.38
CA VAL A 50 -0.83 25.39 -4.39
C VAL A 50 -1.95 25.92 -5.30
N SER A 51 -2.77 25.02 -5.84
CA SER A 51 -3.85 25.36 -6.77
C SER A 51 -4.92 26.22 -6.13
N GLY A 52 -5.34 25.92 -4.90
CA GLY A 52 -6.34 26.70 -4.18
C GLY A 52 -5.83 28.10 -3.80
N VAL A 53 -4.58 28.22 -3.37
CA VAL A 53 -3.96 29.50 -3.02
C VAL A 53 -3.78 30.38 -4.27
N VAL A 54 -3.40 29.79 -5.40
CA VAL A 54 -3.34 30.52 -6.69
C VAL A 54 -4.74 30.92 -7.15
N GLY A 55 -5.73 30.03 -7.08
CA GLY A 55 -7.13 30.34 -7.42
C GLY A 55 -7.70 31.47 -6.55
N GLY A 56 -7.31 31.52 -5.28
CA GLY A 56 -7.64 32.60 -4.35
C GLY A 56 -6.84 33.90 -4.53
N GLN A 57 -6.00 33.99 -5.56
CA GLN A 57 -5.13 35.13 -5.86
C GLN A 57 -4.23 35.57 -4.69
N LEU A 58 -3.78 34.60 -3.89
CA LEU A 58 -2.92 34.84 -2.74
C LEU A 58 -1.42 34.83 -3.14
N SER A 59 -0.58 35.39 -2.28
CA SER A 59 0.85 35.54 -2.56
C SER A 59 1.61 34.19 -2.55
N SER A 60 2.74 34.14 -3.25
CA SER A 60 3.64 32.97 -3.24
C SER A 60 4.19 32.65 -1.85
N LEU A 61 4.30 33.65 -0.96
CA LEU A 61 4.70 33.41 0.43
C LEU A 61 3.67 32.53 1.17
N VAL A 62 2.37 32.75 0.93
CA VAL A 62 1.30 31.92 1.51
C VAL A 62 1.40 30.49 0.99
N ILE A 63 1.69 30.30 -0.30
CA ILE A 63 1.91 28.98 -0.90
C ILE A 63 3.02 28.23 -0.18
N LEU A 64 4.17 28.90 0.05
CA LEU A 64 5.30 28.27 0.72
C LEU A 64 4.98 27.93 2.18
N ILE A 65 4.37 28.85 2.94
CA ILE A 65 4.02 28.62 4.35
C ILE A 65 3.04 27.44 4.47
N LEU A 66 1.93 27.48 3.72
CA LEU A 66 0.91 26.43 3.79
C LEU A 66 1.42 25.11 3.20
N GLY A 67 2.19 25.16 2.13
CA GLY A 67 2.78 23.97 1.50
C GLY A 67 3.75 23.24 2.42
N PHE A 68 4.69 23.95 3.06
CA PHE A 68 5.61 23.33 4.01
C PHE A 68 4.92 22.88 5.30
N ALA A 69 3.93 23.65 5.79
CA ALA A 69 3.13 23.24 6.93
C ALA A 69 2.38 21.92 6.63
N ASN A 70 1.75 21.81 5.46
CA ASN A 70 1.11 20.59 4.98
C ASN A 70 2.09 19.42 4.88
N LEU A 71 3.26 19.63 4.28
CA LEU A 71 4.26 18.57 4.13
C LEU A 71 4.65 17.93 5.46
N LEU A 72 4.83 18.74 6.50
CA LEU A 72 5.20 18.24 7.81
C LEU A 72 3.99 17.69 8.58
N ALA A 73 2.90 18.45 8.66
CA ALA A 73 1.74 18.10 9.47
C ALA A 73 0.97 16.91 8.88
N ASP A 74 0.55 17.01 7.61
CA ASP A 74 -0.24 15.98 6.95
C ASP A 74 0.61 14.74 6.68
N GLY A 75 1.87 14.94 6.26
CA GLY A 75 2.82 13.84 6.11
C GLY A 75 2.99 13.05 7.41
N PHE A 76 3.19 13.74 8.55
CA PHE A 76 3.33 13.08 9.85
C PHE A 76 2.04 12.38 10.27
N SER A 77 0.89 13.05 10.11
CA SER A 77 -0.44 12.50 10.42
C SER A 77 -0.71 11.21 9.64
N MET A 78 -0.41 11.21 8.34
CA MET A 78 -0.55 10.05 7.46
C MET A 78 0.40 8.91 7.87
N ALA A 79 1.66 9.22 8.19
CA ALA A 79 2.63 8.25 8.66
C ALA A 79 2.22 7.62 10.00
N ALA A 80 1.74 8.43 10.95
CA ALA A 80 1.20 7.96 12.22
C ALA A 80 -0.03 7.09 12.02
N SER A 81 -0.92 7.45 11.09
CA SER A 81 -2.10 6.65 10.75
C SER A 81 -1.70 5.29 10.16
N ASN A 82 -0.72 5.24 9.26
CA ASN A 82 -0.23 3.97 8.72
C ASN A 82 0.53 3.12 9.76
N TYR A 83 1.26 3.76 10.67
CA TYR A 83 1.86 3.10 11.84
C TYR A 83 0.78 2.41 12.68
N LEU A 84 -0.24 3.16 13.09
CA LEU A 84 -1.31 2.65 13.96
C LEU A 84 -2.12 1.56 13.27
N GLY A 85 -2.42 1.72 11.97
CA GLY A 85 -3.09 0.69 11.18
C GLY A 85 -2.28 -0.61 11.12
N THR A 86 -0.99 -0.51 10.79
CA THR A 86 -0.10 -1.70 10.75
C THR A 86 0.09 -2.30 12.15
N LYS A 87 0.17 -1.47 13.20
CA LYS A 87 0.28 -1.96 14.57
C LYS A 87 -0.98 -2.72 15.00
N SER A 88 -2.17 -2.23 14.63
CA SER A 88 -3.43 -2.94 14.88
C SER A 88 -3.47 -4.32 14.20
N GLU A 89 -2.92 -4.45 12.98
CA GLU A 89 -2.78 -5.76 12.32
C GLU A 89 -1.89 -6.72 13.15
N VAL A 90 -0.79 -6.22 13.72
CA VAL A 90 0.11 -6.99 14.59
C VAL A 90 -0.57 -7.37 15.90
N ASP A 91 -1.24 -6.43 16.56
CA ASP A 91 -1.94 -6.65 17.83
C ASP A 91 -3.09 -7.66 17.64
N GLN A 92 -3.81 -7.58 16.52
CA GLN A 92 -4.83 -8.55 16.13
C GLN A 92 -4.23 -9.95 15.96
N TYR A 93 -3.09 -10.07 15.25
CA TYR A 93 -2.41 -11.34 15.08
C TYR A 93 -2.00 -11.96 16.42
N GLN A 94 -1.39 -11.18 17.33
CA GLN A 94 -0.99 -11.69 18.65
C GLN A 94 -2.19 -12.11 19.49
N ARG A 95 -3.30 -11.37 19.42
CA ARG A 95 -4.54 -11.71 20.11
C ARG A 95 -5.07 -13.06 19.65
N TYR A 96 -5.23 -13.26 18.35
CA TYR A 96 -5.74 -14.54 17.82
C TYR A 96 -4.78 -15.69 18.08
N LYS A 97 -3.48 -15.45 17.99
CA LYS A 97 -2.48 -16.45 18.38
C LYS A 97 -2.66 -16.90 19.83
N ALA A 98 -2.85 -15.97 20.76
CA ALA A 98 -3.05 -16.31 22.17
C ALA A 98 -4.38 -17.05 22.43
N ILE A 99 -5.43 -16.73 21.68
CA ILE A 99 -6.71 -17.46 21.71
C ILE A 99 -6.49 -18.89 21.24
N GLU A 100 -5.84 -19.07 20.10
CA GLU A 100 -5.59 -20.38 19.50
C GLU A 100 -4.68 -21.26 20.37
N GLU A 101 -3.62 -20.67 20.93
CA GLU A 101 -2.74 -21.36 21.86
C GLU A 101 -3.49 -21.91 23.08
N LYS A 102 -4.46 -21.13 23.57
CA LYS A 102 -5.34 -21.53 24.67
C LYS A 102 -6.30 -22.63 24.21
N HIS A 103 -6.95 -22.50 23.06
CA HIS A 103 -7.91 -23.50 22.61
C HIS A 103 -7.26 -24.86 22.36
N ILE A 104 -6.10 -24.90 21.70
CA ILE A 104 -5.34 -26.14 21.47
C ILE A 104 -4.94 -26.79 22.79
N GLU A 105 -4.67 -26.02 23.84
CA GLU A 105 -4.32 -26.54 25.16
C GLU A 105 -5.52 -27.15 25.89
N PHE A 106 -6.67 -26.48 25.87
CA PHE A 106 -7.84 -26.87 26.68
C PHE A 106 -8.84 -27.78 25.95
N ILE A 107 -8.97 -27.66 24.62
CA ILE A 107 -9.95 -28.39 23.79
C ILE A 107 -9.28 -28.93 22.51
N PRO A 108 -8.21 -29.74 22.59
CA PRO A 108 -7.43 -30.17 21.42
C PRO A 108 -8.27 -30.96 20.41
N GLU A 109 -9.21 -31.79 20.86
CA GLU A 109 -10.07 -32.57 19.97
C GLU A 109 -11.09 -31.69 19.21
N GLY A 110 -11.49 -30.55 19.79
CA GLY A 110 -12.29 -29.54 19.09
C GLY A 110 -11.48 -28.92 17.96
N GLU A 111 -10.29 -28.41 18.29
CA GLU A 111 -9.39 -27.76 17.33
C GLU A 111 -8.94 -28.69 16.19
N LYS A 112 -8.76 -29.99 16.46
CA LYS A 112 -8.49 -30.98 15.40
C LYS A 112 -9.67 -31.12 14.44
N ASN A 113 -10.90 -31.09 14.97
CA ASN A 113 -12.10 -31.14 14.14
C ASN A 113 -12.27 -29.87 13.30
N GLU A 114 -11.75 -28.72 13.76
CA GLU A 114 -11.73 -27.49 12.96
C GLU A 114 -10.77 -27.62 11.77
N ILE A 115 -9.53 -28.09 11.99
CA ILE A 115 -8.59 -28.41 10.90
C ILE A 115 -9.22 -29.39 9.91
N LYS A 116 -9.86 -30.44 10.40
CA LYS A 116 -10.55 -31.42 9.55
C LYS A 116 -11.60 -30.77 8.66
N GLN A 117 -12.46 -29.92 9.22
CA GLN A 117 -13.50 -29.21 8.45
C GLN A 117 -12.91 -28.20 7.46
N ILE A 118 -11.86 -27.47 7.84
CA ILE A 118 -11.15 -26.54 6.96
C ILE A 118 -10.67 -27.26 5.70
N PHE A 119 -9.95 -28.39 5.85
CA PHE A 119 -9.40 -29.12 4.70
C PHE A 119 -10.46 -29.91 3.95
N GLN A 120 -11.52 -30.37 4.62
CA GLN A 120 -12.68 -30.95 3.96
C GLN A 120 -13.37 -29.95 3.03
N ASN A 121 -13.52 -28.69 3.47
CA ASN A 121 -14.07 -27.60 2.66
C ASN A 121 -13.16 -27.22 1.47
N LYS A 122 -11.87 -27.58 1.54
CA LYS A 122 -10.91 -27.47 0.42
C LYS A 122 -10.93 -28.67 -0.53
N GLY A 123 -11.79 -29.66 -0.27
CA GLY A 123 -11.97 -30.84 -1.11
C GLY A 123 -11.10 -32.05 -0.75
N LEU A 124 -10.45 -32.06 0.42
CA LEU A 124 -9.76 -33.25 0.92
C LEU A 124 -10.77 -34.20 1.58
N HIS A 125 -10.67 -35.50 1.28
CA HIS A 125 -11.54 -36.53 1.81
C HIS A 125 -10.76 -37.79 2.21
N ASP A 126 -11.44 -38.68 2.94
CA ASP A 126 -10.98 -40.01 3.33
C ASP A 126 -9.58 -40.01 3.98
N GLN A 127 -8.76 -40.99 3.61
CA GLN A 127 -7.42 -41.19 4.17
C GLN A 127 -6.49 -39.98 3.98
N ALA A 128 -6.64 -39.24 2.87
CA ALA A 128 -5.80 -38.06 2.62
C ALA A 128 -6.11 -36.93 3.61
N LEU A 129 -7.39 -36.76 3.98
CA LEU A 129 -7.79 -35.77 4.98
C LEU A 129 -7.21 -36.12 6.35
N GLU A 130 -7.37 -37.36 6.81
CA GLU A 130 -6.86 -37.79 8.11
C GLU A 130 -5.34 -37.61 8.21
N GLN A 131 -4.58 -37.98 7.17
CA GLN A 131 -3.13 -37.79 7.14
C GLN A 131 -2.71 -36.31 7.25
N VAL A 132 -3.42 -35.41 6.57
CA VAL A 132 -3.12 -33.97 6.63
C VAL A 132 -3.44 -33.40 8.02
N VAL A 133 -4.57 -33.80 8.61
CA VAL A 133 -4.95 -33.39 9.97
C VAL A 133 -3.90 -33.86 10.98
N ASP A 134 -3.49 -35.13 10.91
CA ASP A 134 -2.49 -35.70 11.82
C ASP A 134 -1.13 -34.96 11.70
N GLU A 135 -0.65 -34.71 10.49
CA GLU A 135 0.63 -34.03 10.28
C GLU A 135 0.62 -32.56 10.71
N ILE A 136 -0.48 -31.84 10.46
CA ILE A 136 -0.62 -30.45 10.91
C ILE A 136 -0.67 -30.38 12.43
N THR A 137 -1.46 -31.26 13.06
CA THR A 137 -1.74 -31.22 14.50
C THR A 137 -0.59 -31.81 15.33
N ALA A 138 0.28 -32.63 14.74
CA ALA A 138 1.52 -33.10 15.35
C ALA A 138 2.53 -31.98 15.63
N ASN A 139 2.47 -30.86 14.88
CA ASN A 139 3.35 -29.71 15.07
C ASN A 139 2.54 -28.49 15.54
N ARG A 140 2.63 -28.16 16.84
CA ARG A 140 1.89 -27.04 17.43
C ARG A 140 2.10 -25.70 16.72
N ALA A 141 3.31 -25.42 16.25
CA ALA A 141 3.58 -24.16 15.53
C ALA A 141 2.92 -24.14 14.14
N LEU A 142 2.90 -25.28 13.44
CA LEU A 142 2.19 -25.43 12.18
C LEU A 142 0.66 -25.35 12.39
N TRP A 143 0.14 -26.03 13.41
CA TRP A 143 -1.28 -26.01 13.76
C TRP A 143 -1.79 -24.60 14.00
N ILE A 144 -1.16 -23.85 14.90
CA ILE A 144 -1.51 -22.45 15.17
C ILE A 144 -1.42 -21.62 13.89
N LYS A 145 -0.34 -21.77 13.12
CA LYS A 145 -0.15 -21.00 11.88
C LYS A 145 -1.27 -21.30 10.87
N THR A 146 -1.70 -22.56 10.76
CA THR A 146 -2.80 -22.97 9.89
C THR A 146 -4.10 -22.33 10.36
N MET A 147 -4.44 -22.39 11.65
CA MET A 147 -5.67 -21.76 12.18
C MET A 147 -5.69 -20.25 11.93
N LEU A 148 -4.58 -19.55 12.22
CA LEU A 148 -4.48 -18.11 11.96
C LEU A 148 -4.70 -17.74 10.48
N GLN A 149 -4.26 -18.58 9.54
CA GLN A 149 -4.41 -18.31 8.11
C GLN A 149 -5.76 -18.74 7.55
N GLU A 150 -6.25 -19.90 7.99
CA GLU A 150 -7.41 -20.56 7.38
C GLU A 150 -8.73 -20.18 8.05
N GLU A 151 -8.74 -20.07 9.38
CA GLU A 151 -9.93 -19.69 10.13
C GLU A 151 -10.09 -18.16 10.14
N TYR A 152 -9.02 -17.44 10.51
CA TYR A 152 -9.05 -15.98 10.69
C TYR A 152 -8.64 -15.18 9.45
N GLY A 153 -8.16 -15.84 8.38
CA GLY A 153 -7.74 -15.17 7.15
C GLY A 153 -6.54 -14.22 7.32
N LEU A 154 -5.72 -14.42 8.36
CA LEU A 154 -4.60 -13.51 8.64
C LEU A 154 -3.46 -13.70 7.63
N PRO A 155 -2.74 -12.63 7.29
CA PRO A 155 -1.63 -12.71 6.36
C PRO A 155 -0.51 -13.61 6.93
N ALA A 156 0.12 -14.38 6.05
CA ALA A 156 1.21 -15.29 6.43
C ALA A 156 2.45 -14.57 6.99
N SER A 157 2.53 -13.25 6.84
CA SER A 157 3.67 -12.45 7.22
C SER A 157 3.22 -11.04 7.59
N LEU A 158 3.72 -10.50 8.70
CA LEU A 158 3.34 -9.19 9.23
C LEU A 158 4.32 -8.09 8.81
N ARG A 159 3.77 -6.94 8.42
CA ARG A 159 4.58 -5.74 8.18
C ARG A 159 5.02 -5.13 9.51
N LEU A 160 6.24 -4.57 9.52
CA LEU A 160 6.74 -3.79 10.65
C LEU A 160 6.11 -2.38 10.67
N PRO A 161 5.37 -1.99 11.73
CA PRO A 161 4.67 -0.71 11.79
C PRO A 161 5.55 0.51 11.57
N PHE A 162 6.74 0.52 12.16
CA PHE A 162 7.70 1.62 12.03
C PHE A 162 8.18 1.78 10.58
N LYS A 163 8.43 0.67 9.87
CA LYS A 163 8.83 0.72 8.46
C LYS A 163 7.68 1.26 7.59
N SER A 164 6.44 0.78 7.79
CA SER A 164 5.28 1.28 7.05
C SER A 164 5.16 2.81 7.17
N ALA A 165 5.28 3.33 8.39
CA ALA A 165 5.25 4.76 8.66
C ALA A 165 6.39 5.52 7.97
N LEU A 166 7.63 5.01 8.06
CA LEU A 166 8.80 5.65 7.47
C LEU A 166 8.73 5.71 5.96
N TYR A 167 8.33 4.62 5.29
CA TYR A 167 8.17 4.59 3.83
C TYR A 167 7.06 5.55 3.36
N THR A 168 5.93 5.60 4.08
CA THR A 168 4.86 6.57 3.78
C THR A 168 5.35 8.01 3.96
N PHE A 169 5.96 8.34 5.11
CA PHE A 169 6.42 9.70 5.41
C PHE A 169 7.48 10.19 4.43
N SER A 170 8.49 9.36 4.17
CA SER A 170 9.57 9.72 3.25
C SER A 170 9.04 9.94 1.83
N ALA A 171 8.16 9.07 1.32
CA ALA A 171 7.55 9.28 0.02
C ALA A 171 6.72 10.57 -0.04
N PHE A 172 5.91 10.82 0.99
CA PHE A 172 5.07 12.00 1.09
C PHE A 172 5.91 13.29 1.00
N LEU A 173 7.00 13.37 1.76
CA LEU A 173 7.92 14.51 1.72
C LEU A 173 8.63 14.64 0.37
N LEU A 174 9.19 13.53 -0.14
CA LEU A 174 10.00 13.51 -1.35
C LEU A 174 9.21 13.95 -2.58
N PHE A 175 7.96 13.52 -2.69
CA PHE A 175 7.13 13.88 -3.84
C PHE A 175 6.27 15.10 -3.59
N GLY A 176 5.77 15.29 -2.37
CA GLY A 176 4.98 16.46 -2.01
C GLY A 176 5.74 17.77 -2.09
N ILE A 177 7.08 17.77 -2.02
CA ILE A 177 7.85 19.00 -2.23
C ILE A 177 7.85 19.47 -3.70
N ILE A 178 7.59 18.58 -4.66
CA ILE A 178 7.72 18.86 -6.10
C ILE A 178 6.87 20.06 -6.56
N PRO A 179 5.58 20.17 -6.19
CA PRO A 179 4.77 21.35 -6.51
C PRO A 179 5.33 22.67 -5.96
N LEU A 180 6.13 22.63 -4.89
CA LEU A 180 6.69 23.84 -4.26
C LEU A 180 8.02 24.27 -4.88
N ILE A 181 8.73 23.37 -5.57
CA ILE A 181 10.07 23.65 -6.15
C ILE A 181 10.08 24.94 -6.99
N PRO A 182 9.14 25.18 -7.92
CA PRO A 182 9.16 26.39 -8.75
C PRO A 182 9.02 27.70 -7.96
N TYR A 183 8.29 27.65 -6.83
CA TYR A 183 8.09 28.78 -5.94
C TYR A 183 9.34 29.05 -5.10
N VAL A 184 9.99 27.98 -4.59
CA VAL A 184 11.25 28.09 -3.83
C VAL A 184 12.37 28.64 -4.72
N LEU A 185 12.43 28.20 -5.98
CA LEU A 185 13.44 28.66 -6.95
C LEU A 185 13.11 30.03 -7.57
N VAL A 186 11.97 30.64 -7.23
CA VAL A 186 11.52 31.94 -7.74
C VAL A 186 11.53 31.98 -9.28
N MET A 187 11.04 30.90 -9.90
CA MET A 187 10.98 30.79 -11.36
C MET A 187 9.99 31.80 -11.96
N SER A 188 10.21 32.20 -13.21
CA SER A 188 9.19 32.93 -13.98
C SER A 188 7.98 32.03 -14.22
N ASN A 189 6.78 32.50 -13.87
CA ASN A 189 5.52 31.75 -13.91
C ASN A 189 5.55 30.44 -13.09
N PRO A 190 5.75 30.50 -11.76
CA PRO A 190 6.00 29.32 -10.93
C PRO A 190 4.82 28.32 -10.94
N PHE A 191 3.59 28.81 -11.10
CA PHE A 191 2.41 27.94 -11.17
C PHE A 191 2.42 27.01 -12.40
N ILE A 192 2.81 27.51 -13.57
CA ILE A 192 2.86 26.70 -14.81
C ILE A 192 3.89 25.58 -14.66
N TRP A 193 5.06 25.90 -14.12
CA TRP A 193 6.09 24.90 -13.82
C TRP A 193 5.64 23.91 -12.75
N SER A 194 4.89 24.36 -11.75
CA SER A 194 4.31 23.48 -10.73
C SER A 194 3.34 22.49 -11.35
N CYS A 195 2.43 22.95 -12.21
CA CYS A 195 1.52 22.07 -12.96
C CYS A 195 2.29 21.03 -13.78
N PHE A 196 3.33 21.47 -14.49
CA PHE A 196 4.13 20.59 -15.35
C PHE A 196 4.85 19.49 -14.55
N PHE A 197 5.60 19.85 -13.51
CA PHE A 197 6.32 18.87 -12.69
C PHE A 197 5.38 17.94 -11.92
N THR A 198 4.26 18.45 -11.43
CA THR A 198 3.24 17.65 -10.75
C THR A 198 2.60 16.64 -11.71
N ALA A 199 2.25 17.06 -12.94
CA ALA A 199 1.67 16.17 -13.94
C ALA A 199 2.63 15.02 -14.32
N ILE A 200 3.92 15.33 -14.52
CA ILE A 200 4.96 14.30 -14.74
C ILE A 200 5.03 13.35 -13.55
N THR A 201 5.05 13.90 -12.33
CA THR A 201 5.14 13.11 -11.10
C THR A 201 3.97 12.16 -10.94
N PHE A 202 2.73 12.62 -11.15
CA PHE A 202 1.54 11.76 -11.13
C PHE A 202 1.62 10.65 -12.16
N PHE A 203 2.03 10.97 -13.38
CA PHE A 203 2.17 9.99 -14.44
C PHE A 203 3.21 8.93 -14.06
N VAL A 204 4.39 9.34 -13.59
CA VAL A 204 5.47 8.42 -13.20
C VAL A 204 5.06 7.53 -12.03
N ILE A 205 4.55 8.08 -10.93
CA ILE A 205 4.14 7.29 -9.77
C ILE A 205 2.97 6.36 -10.13
N GLY A 206 2.00 6.87 -10.90
CA GLY A 206 0.88 6.09 -11.42
C GLY A 206 1.32 4.96 -12.35
N SER A 207 2.35 5.17 -13.17
CA SER A 207 2.94 4.12 -14.00
C SER A 207 3.67 3.08 -13.16
N ILE A 208 4.39 3.46 -12.11
CA ILE A 208 5.05 2.49 -11.21
C ILE A 208 4.02 1.60 -10.51
N LYS A 209 2.88 2.15 -10.09
CA LYS A 209 1.73 1.40 -9.52
C LYS A 209 1.27 0.25 -10.43
N SER A 210 1.46 0.34 -11.75
CA SER A 210 1.06 -0.72 -12.69
C SER A 210 1.81 -2.04 -12.51
N HIS A 211 2.92 -2.09 -11.76
CA HIS A 211 3.62 -3.34 -11.46
C HIS A 211 2.77 -4.37 -10.72
N TRP A 212 1.70 -3.96 -10.03
CA TRP A 212 0.74 -4.87 -9.38
C TRP A 212 -0.63 -4.91 -10.07
N SER A 213 -0.73 -4.31 -11.25
CA SER A 213 -1.97 -4.29 -12.01
C SER A 213 -1.78 -5.01 -13.33
N THR A 214 -2.83 -5.68 -13.78
CA THR A 214 -2.90 -6.20 -15.15
C THR A 214 -3.12 -5.09 -16.19
N LYS A 215 -3.27 -3.84 -15.74
CA LYS A 215 -3.41 -2.66 -16.62
C LYS A 215 -2.05 -2.19 -17.12
N SER A 216 -2.03 -1.60 -18.31
CA SER A 216 -0.81 -1.03 -18.87
C SER A 216 -0.32 0.16 -18.04
N TRP A 217 1.00 0.34 -18.00
CA TRP A 217 1.65 1.45 -17.29
C TRP A 217 1.15 2.83 -17.71
N LEU A 218 0.80 3.01 -18.99
CA LEU A 218 0.20 4.23 -19.51
C LEU A 218 -1.16 4.49 -18.87
N TYR A 219 -2.01 3.48 -18.79
CA TYR A 219 -3.35 3.62 -18.23
C TYR A 219 -3.30 4.02 -16.75
N SER A 220 -2.47 3.35 -15.94
CA SER A 220 -2.34 3.68 -14.52
C SER A 220 -1.69 5.07 -14.28
N GLY A 221 -0.77 5.48 -15.16
CA GLY A 221 -0.20 6.82 -15.15
C GLY A 221 -1.25 7.90 -15.42
N PHE A 222 -2.04 7.73 -16.49
CA PHE A 222 -3.12 8.66 -16.84
C PHE A 222 -4.24 8.68 -15.80
N GLU A 223 -4.62 7.53 -15.24
CA GLU A 223 -5.61 7.45 -14.16
C GLU A 223 -5.20 8.35 -12.99
N THR A 224 -3.95 8.22 -12.54
CA THR A 224 -3.42 9.00 -11.41
C THR A 224 -3.32 10.49 -11.75
N LEU A 225 -2.90 10.82 -12.96
CA LEU A 225 -2.86 12.21 -13.45
C LEU A 225 -4.24 12.84 -13.49
N VAL A 226 -5.26 12.13 -13.99
CA VAL A 226 -6.64 12.64 -14.07
C VAL A 226 -7.20 12.89 -12.67
N ILE A 227 -7.00 11.96 -11.73
CA ILE A 227 -7.42 12.14 -10.34
C ILE A 227 -6.76 13.40 -9.75
N GLY A 228 -5.44 13.55 -9.92
CA GLY A 228 -4.72 14.73 -9.45
C GLY A 228 -5.20 16.04 -10.10
N ALA A 229 -5.46 16.02 -11.40
CA ALA A 229 -5.96 17.18 -12.14
C ALA A 229 -7.37 17.60 -11.69
N VAL A 230 -8.25 16.63 -11.41
CA VAL A 230 -9.60 16.89 -10.87
C VAL A 230 -9.49 17.53 -9.49
N THR A 231 -8.70 16.96 -8.58
CA THR A 231 -8.50 17.51 -7.23
C THR A 231 -7.94 18.93 -7.26
N ALA A 232 -6.93 19.18 -8.11
CA ALA A 232 -6.34 20.50 -8.28
C ALA A 232 -7.36 21.52 -8.82
N SER A 233 -8.17 21.11 -9.80
CA SER A 233 -9.21 21.96 -10.40
C SER A 233 -10.30 22.32 -9.38
N LEU A 234 -10.72 21.35 -8.56
CA LEU A 234 -11.66 21.59 -7.46
C LEU A 234 -11.10 22.58 -6.45
N SER A 235 -9.85 22.42 -6.04
CA SER A 235 -9.20 23.33 -5.08
C SER A 235 -9.02 24.74 -5.65
N TYR A 236 -8.55 24.85 -6.90
CA TYR A 236 -8.46 26.14 -7.62
C TYR A 236 -9.82 26.83 -7.70
N GLY A 237 -10.85 26.09 -8.11
CA GLY A 237 -12.22 26.60 -8.24
C GLY A 237 -12.79 27.08 -6.91
N LEU A 238 -12.53 26.36 -5.81
CA LEU A 238 -12.90 26.79 -4.47
C LEU A 238 -12.17 28.08 -4.07
N GLY A 239 -10.86 28.16 -4.32
CA GLY A 239 -10.08 29.37 -4.07
C GLY A 239 -10.62 30.58 -4.82
N LEU A 240 -10.92 30.40 -6.12
CA LEU A 240 -11.51 31.44 -6.97
C LEU A 240 -12.89 31.89 -6.47
N PHE A 241 -13.75 30.94 -6.10
CA PHE A 241 -15.07 31.22 -5.57
C PHE A 241 -14.99 32.03 -4.26
N LEU A 242 -14.13 31.62 -3.33
CA LEU A 242 -13.97 32.32 -2.06
C LEU A 242 -13.36 33.71 -2.24
N HIS A 243 -12.42 33.88 -3.17
CA HIS A 243 -11.91 35.20 -3.52
C HIS A 243 -13.07 36.11 -3.98
N TYR A 244 -13.85 35.69 -4.98
CA TYR A 244 -14.98 36.48 -5.47
C TYR A 244 -16.05 36.78 -4.41
N PHE A 245 -16.26 35.87 -3.46
CA PHE A 245 -17.29 36.05 -2.43
C PHE A 245 -16.84 36.92 -1.24
N LEU A 246 -15.55 36.92 -0.92
CA LEU A 246 -14.99 37.60 0.26
C LEU A 246 -14.36 38.96 -0.04
N THR A 247 -14.11 39.30 -1.30
CA THR A 247 -13.67 40.64 -1.75
C THR A 247 -14.71 41.30 -2.62
#